data_AF-A0A6L6XKI2-F1
#
_entry.id   AF-A0A6L6XKI2-F1
#
_cell.length_a   1.000
_cell.length_b   1.000
_cell.length_c   1.000
_cell.angle_alpha   90.00
_cell.angle_beta   90.00
_cell.angle_gamma   90.00
#
_symmetry.space_group_name_H-M   'P 1'
#
loop_
_entity.id
_entity.type
_entity.pdbx_description
1 polymer ?
#
loop_
_entity_poly.entity_id
_entity_poly.type
_entity_poly.pdbx_seq_one_letter_code
_entity_poly.pdbx_strand_id
1 'polypeptide(L)'
;MSKAVLVMDEMPEDCTMCKFWNSKDDECYATGVEKFSLNSEEAKPDWCPLRELPEKMKVCGRYPQPDGITPSYKIGWNACLDEILKESQNEGGASKTNPLAKL
;
A
#
# COMPACT_ATOMS: atom_id res chain seq x y z
N MET A 1 -10.97 20.70 6.17
CA MET A 1 -9.92 19.78 6.64
C MET A 1 -9.51 18.89 5.48
N SER A 2 -8.33 19.14 4.92
CA SER A 2 -7.77 18.33 3.84
C SER A 2 -7.21 17.03 4.43
N LYS A 3 -7.47 15.89 3.78
CA LYS A 3 -6.92 14.57 4.14
C LYS A 3 -6.09 14.05 2.98
N ALA A 4 -5.06 13.28 3.28
CA ALA A 4 -4.20 12.64 2.27
C ALA A 4 -3.97 11.17 2.66
N VAL A 5 -3.74 10.34 1.65
CA VAL A 5 -3.30 8.94 1.77
C VAL A 5 -2.10 8.78 0.84
N LEU A 6 -1.05 8.11 1.31
CA LEU A 6 0.14 7.80 0.53
C LEU A 6 0.21 6.28 0.33
N VAL A 7 0.38 5.86 -0.92
CA VAL A 7 0.63 4.47 -1.31
C VAL A 7 2.03 4.42 -1.94
N MET A 8 2.82 3.43 -1.56
CA MET A 8 4.15 3.16 -2.09
C MET A 8 4.26 1.67 -2.43
N ASP A 9 4.90 1.34 -3.55
CA ASP A 9 5.02 -0.06 -4.01
C ASP A 9 5.90 -0.91 -3.09
N GLU A 10 6.97 -0.32 -2.57
CA GLU A 10 7.92 -0.99 -1.68
C GLU A 10 7.93 -0.32 -0.30
N MET A 11 7.68 -1.12 0.74
CA MET A 11 7.86 -0.71 2.14
C MET A 11 9.36 -0.69 2.46
N PRO A 12 9.93 0.44 2.92
CA PRO A 12 11.33 0.46 3.35
C PRO A 12 11.51 -0.40 4.61
N GLU A 13 12.65 -1.08 4.70
CA GLU A 13 13.01 -1.94 5.84
C GLU A 13 13.14 -1.12 7.14
N ASP A 14 13.74 0.06 7.05
CA ASP A 14 13.92 1.01 8.15
C ASP A 14 13.84 2.47 7.68
N CYS A 15 14.11 3.40 8.58
CA CYS A 15 14.06 4.83 8.25
C CYS A 15 15.22 5.25 7.33
N THR A 16 16.40 4.65 7.43
CA THR A 16 17.56 5.00 6.59
C THR A 16 17.30 4.74 5.10
N MET A 17 16.47 3.75 4.78
CA MET A 17 16.02 3.41 3.42
C MET A 17 14.77 4.19 2.99
N CYS A 18 14.16 4.98 3.88
CA CYS A 18 12.94 5.72 3.61
C CYS A 18 13.23 7.07 2.92
N LYS A 19 12.49 7.40 1.86
CA LYS A 19 12.62 8.69 1.15
C LYS A 19 12.26 9.92 1.99
N PHE A 20 11.62 9.73 3.13
CA PHE A 20 11.26 10.80 4.06
C PHE A 20 12.28 11.00 5.19
N TRP A 21 13.38 10.24 5.17
CA TRP A 21 14.46 10.35 6.14
C TRP A 21 15.52 11.34 5.68
N ASN A 22 15.98 12.17 6.62
CA ASN A 22 17.10 13.06 6.42
C ASN A 22 18.23 12.70 7.39
N SER A 23 19.26 12.06 6.85
CA SER A 23 20.43 11.63 7.62
C SER A 23 21.29 12.77 8.15
N LYS A 24 21.15 14.00 7.64
CA LYS A 24 21.93 15.15 8.15
C LYS A 24 21.40 15.64 9.49
N ASP A 25 20.08 15.60 9.63
CA ASP A 25 19.38 16.14 10.78
C ASP A 25 18.84 15.03 11.70
N ASP A 26 19.02 13.76 11.33
CA ASP A 26 18.50 12.58 12.05
C ASP A 26 16.97 12.66 12.23
N GLU A 27 16.28 13.07 11.16
CA GLU A 27 14.87 13.49 11.21
C GLU A 27 13.99 12.79 10.15
N CYS A 28 12.76 12.44 10.57
CA CYS A 28 11.72 11.90 9.71
C CYS A 28 10.68 12.98 9.33
N TYR A 29 10.46 13.20 8.03
CA TYR A 29 9.50 14.20 7.53
C TYR A 29 8.10 13.65 7.24
N ALA A 30 7.84 12.37 7.51
CA ALA A 30 6.55 11.75 7.17
C ALA A 30 5.38 12.23 8.05
N THR A 31 5.64 12.79 9.23
CA THR A 31 4.60 13.16 10.23
C THR A 31 4.12 14.60 10.11
N GLY A 32 4.88 15.50 9.48
CA GLY A 32 4.47 16.87 9.16
C GLY A 32 4.25 17.83 10.35
N VAL A 33 4.33 17.38 11.61
CA VAL A 33 3.99 18.22 12.78
C VAL A 33 5.06 18.25 13.87
N GLU A 34 5.82 17.18 14.10
CA GLU A 34 6.89 17.14 15.10
C GLU A 34 8.05 16.27 14.63
N LYS A 35 9.27 16.78 14.80
CA LYS A 35 10.52 16.06 14.57
C LYS A 35 10.65 14.98 15.64
N PHE A 36 10.46 13.73 15.27
CA PHE A 36 10.70 12.61 16.16
C PHE A 36 12.14 12.14 15.96
N SER A 37 13.02 12.40 16.94
CA SER A 37 14.31 11.71 17.00
C SER A 37 14.05 10.22 17.15
N LEU A 38 14.65 9.44 16.26
CA LEU A 38 14.66 8.00 16.40
C LEU A 38 15.70 7.65 17.47
N ASN A 39 15.26 7.10 18.60
CA ASN A 39 16.19 6.60 19.63
C ASN A 39 17.01 5.38 19.15
N SER A 40 16.70 4.86 17.95
CA SER A 40 17.34 3.74 17.28
C SER A 40 17.09 3.90 15.78
N GLU A 41 18.14 4.07 14.98
CA GLU A 41 18.08 4.16 13.52
C GLU A 41 17.65 2.83 12.84
N GLU A 42 17.73 1.73 13.58
CA GLU A 42 17.69 0.37 13.03
C GLU A 42 16.29 -0.27 12.98
N ALA A 43 15.30 0.31 13.67
CA ALA A 43 13.95 -0.27 13.72
C ALA A 43 12.87 0.74 13.35
N LYS A 44 11.92 0.31 12.50
CA LYS A 44 10.72 1.09 12.17
C LYS A 44 9.91 1.37 13.45
N PRO A 45 9.66 2.65 13.81
CA PRO A 45 8.94 2.98 15.04
C PRO A 45 7.43 2.76 14.90
N ASP A 46 6.76 2.47 16.01
CA ASP A 46 5.31 2.23 16.07
C ASP A 46 4.46 3.42 15.60
N TRP A 47 4.97 4.64 15.74
CA TRP A 47 4.29 5.86 15.29
C TRP A 47 4.39 6.09 13.79
N CYS A 48 5.23 5.33 13.07
CA CYS A 48 5.48 5.53 11.64
C CYS A 48 4.15 5.52 10.85
N PRO A 49 3.87 6.54 10.03
CA PRO A 49 2.61 6.62 9.28
C PRO A 49 2.55 5.60 8.13
N LEU A 50 3.70 5.11 7.65
CA LEU A 50 3.75 4.07 6.61
C LEU A 50 3.37 2.72 7.22
N ARG A 51 2.29 2.13 6.70
CA ARG A 51 1.80 0.81 7.11
C ARG A 51 1.73 -0.09 5.90
N GLU A 52 1.96 -1.38 6.13
CA GLU A 52 1.74 -2.38 5.09
C GLU A 52 0.26 -2.40 4.72
N LEU A 53 0.00 -2.68 3.44
CA LEU A 53 -1.37 -2.88 3.01
C LEU A 53 -1.95 -4.09 3.74
N PRO A 54 -3.19 -4.00 4.23
CA PRO A 54 -3.83 -5.11 4.92
C PRO A 54 -4.06 -6.28 3.96
N GLU A 55 -4.09 -7.49 4.49
CA GLU A 55 -4.41 -8.68 3.72
C GLU A 55 -5.86 -8.67 3.22
N LYS A 56 -6.10 -9.36 2.09
CA LYS A 56 -7.45 -9.59 1.59
C LYS A 56 -8.26 -10.40 2.60
N MET A 57 -9.50 -9.99 2.82
CA MET A 57 -10.40 -10.69 3.73
C MET A 57 -10.96 -11.94 3.04
N LYS A 58 -11.01 -13.06 3.77
CA LYS A 58 -11.71 -14.26 3.30
C LYS A 58 -13.21 -13.98 3.14
N VAL A 59 -13.68 -14.03 1.89
CA VAL A 59 -15.09 -13.87 1.55
C VAL A 59 -15.84 -15.10 2.03
N CYS A 60 -16.73 -14.93 3.01
CA CYS A 60 -17.60 -15.99 3.51
C CYS A 60 -19.04 -15.50 3.52
N GLY A 61 -19.93 -16.27 2.90
CA GLY A 61 -21.37 -16.05 2.91
C GLY A 61 -21.87 -14.91 2.00
N ARG A 62 -23.17 -14.96 1.74
CA ARG A 62 -23.96 -13.79 1.33
C ARG A 62 -24.83 -13.39 2.51
N TYR A 63 -25.03 -12.10 2.73
CA TYR A 63 -25.75 -11.61 3.89
C TYR A 63 -27.19 -11.25 3.50
N PRO A 64 -28.21 -11.82 4.18
CA PRO A 64 -29.58 -11.40 3.97
C PRO A 64 -29.75 -9.97 4.50
N GLN A 65 -30.19 -9.09 3.63
CA GLN A 65 -30.56 -7.71 3.91
C GLN A 65 -32.06 -7.52 3.61
N PRO A 66 -32.70 -6.47 4.14
CA PRO A 66 -34.14 -6.25 3.97
C PRO A 66 -34.60 -6.15 2.50
N ASP A 67 -33.70 -5.76 1.60
CA ASP A 67 -33.90 -5.56 0.17
C ASP A 67 -33.37 -6.72 -0.71
N GLY A 68 -32.76 -7.74 -0.11
CA GLY A 68 -32.27 -8.91 -0.82
C GLY A 68 -31.01 -9.53 -0.22
N ILE A 69 -30.39 -10.45 -0.95
CA ILE A 69 -29.12 -11.05 -0.55
C ILE A 69 -27.98 -10.22 -1.14
N THR A 70 -27.25 -9.50 -0.29
CA THR A 70 -26.20 -8.56 -0.71
C THR A 70 -24.81 -9.20 -0.58
N PRO A 71 -23.87 -8.89 -1.50
CA PRO A 71 -22.49 -9.32 -1.38
C PRO A 71 -21.87 -8.78 -0.08
N SER A 72 -21.01 -9.57 0.56
CA SER A 72 -20.28 -9.12 1.76
C SER A 72 -19.44 -7.88 1.46
N TYR A 73 -19.36 -6.92 2.39
CA TYR A 73 -18.48 -5.73 2.28
C TYR A 73 -17.03 -6.10 1.96
N LYS A 74 -16.62 -7.31 2.34
CA LYS A 74 -15.30 -7.92 2.04
C LYS A 74 -14.99 -7.94 0.55
N ILE A 75 -16.01 -8.06 -0.31
CA ILE A 75 -15.84 -8.02 -1.76
C ILE A 75 -15.40 -6.62 -2.21
N GLY A 76 -16.08 -5.58 -1.72
CA GLY A 76 -15.69 -4.19 -1.98
C GLY A 76 -14.31 -3.87 -1.42
N TRP A 77 -14.01 -4.30 -0.19
CA TRP A 77 -12.69 -4.15 0.42
C TRP A 77 -11.57 -4.78 -0.42
N ASN A 78 -11.74 -6.04 -0.82
CA ASN A 78 -10.76 -6.73 -1.64
C ASN A 78 -10.61 -6.08 -3.02
N ALA A 79 -11.69 -5.57 -3.61
CA ALA A 79 -11.63 -4.85 -4.88
C ALA A 79 -10.85 -3.53 -4.76
N CYS A 80 -10.97 -2.81 -3.63
CA CYS A 80 -10.12 -1.64 -3.37
C CYS A 80 -8.65 -2.02 -3.28
N LEU A 81 -8.31 -3.11 -2.58
CA LEU A 81 -6.93 -3.60 -2.51
C LEU A 81 -6.41 -4.03 -3.88
N ASP A 82 -7.26 -4.67 -4.70
CA ASP A 82 -6.91 -5.06 -6.07
C ASP A 82 -6.55 -3.86 -6.94
N GLU A 83 -7.29 -2.76 -6.87
CA GLU A 83 -6.96 -1.56 -7.63
C GLU A 83 -5.72 -0.83 -7.10
N ILE A 84 -5.44 -0.89 -5.80
CA ILE A 84 -4.21 -0.34 -5.22
C ILE A 84 -2.98 -1.16 -5.66
N LEU A 85 -3.08 -2.48 -5.65
CA LEU A 85 -1.99 -3.41 -5.99
C LEU A 85 -1.79 -3.60 -7.49
N LYS A 86 -2.65 -3.00 -8.31
CA LYS A 86 -2.59 -3.12 -9.76
C LYS A 86 -1.38 -2.36 -10.28
N GLU A 87 -0.44 -3.10 -10.87
CA GLU A 87 0.68 -2.46 -11.58
C GLU A 87 0.14 -1.53 -12.67
N SER A 88 0.54 -0.26 -12.61
CA SER A 88 0.20 0.69 -13.67
C SER A 88 0.90 0.24 -14.95
N GLN A 89 0.15 -0.23 -15.95
CA GLN A 89 0.65 -0.64 -17.26
C GLN A 89 1.11 0.54 -18.14
N ASN A 90 1.68 1.60 -17.55
CA ASN A 90 2.13 2.77 -18.28
C ASN A 90 3.65 2.85 -18.31
N GLU A 91 4.14 2.34 -19.45
CA GLU A 91 5.28 2.80 -20.26
C GLU A 91 6.69 2.27 -19.92
N GLY A 92 7.08 1.21 -20.65
CA GLY A 92 8.49 0.97 -20.98
C GLY A 92 8.97 -0.48 -21.11
N GLY A 93 8.26 -1.39 -21.79
CA GLY A 93 8.78 -2.75 -21.98
C GLY A 93 8.06 -3.54 -23.07
N ALA A 94 8.70 -3.63 -24.24
CA ALA A 94 8.23 -4.29 -25.45
C ALA A 94 7.34 -5.54 -25.24
N SER A 95 6.17 -5.53 -25.88
CA SER A 95 5.42 -6.71 -26.30
C SER A 95 6.38 -7.75 -26.88
N LYS A 96 6.60 -8.85 -26.15
CA LYS A 96 7.11 -10.09 -26.73
C LYS A 96 5.94 -11.04 -26.99
N THR A 97 5.02 -10.65 -27.87
CA THR A 97 4.24 -11.66 -28.58
C THR A 97 5.18 -12.37 -29.56
N ASN A 98 5.65 -13.57 -29.21
CA ASN A 98 6.27 -14.47 -30.16
C ASN A 98 5.15 -15.16 -30.98
N PRO A 99 5.00 -14.91 -32.29
CA PRO A 99 3.90 -15.46 -33.08
C PRO A 99 4.06 -16.93 -33.52
N LEU A 100 5.02 -17.68 -33.00
CA LEU A 100 5.29 -19.06 -33.44
C LEU A 100 5.15 -20.07 -32.30
N ALA A 101 3.91 -20.35 -31.93
CA ALA A 101 3.52 -21.58 -31.23
C ALA A 101 2.08 -21.98 -31.63
N LYS A 102 1.82 -22.03 -32.93
CA LYS A 102 0.77 -22.84 -33.53
C LYS A 102 1.33 -23.47 -34.79
N LEU A 103 1.88 -24.67 -34.63
CA LEU A 103 1.80 -25.82 -35.53
C LEU A 103 2.11 -27.05 -34.68
#